data_AF-A0A554XG92-F1
#
_entry.id   AF-A0A554XG92-F1
#
_cell.length_a   1.000
_cell.length_b   1.000
_cell.length_c   1.000
_cell.angle_alpha   90.00
_cell.angle_beta   90.00
_cell.angle_gamma   90.00
#
_symmetry.space_group_name_H-M   'P 1'
#
loop_
_entity.id
_entity.type
_entity.pdbx_description
1 polymer ?
#
loop_
_entity_poly.entity_id
_entity_poly.type
_entity_poly.pdbx_seq_one_letter_code
_entity_poly.pdbx_strand_id
1 'polypeptide(L)'
;MTATADVSALMKRLRAQLDDALALAAQHAGGAADAQAWVDACAALARTASELRPWLTQAGNIRHDDTTARLLSDIGTRMQTLLELHTRLEAANRQALSQLLPQDTLQAYARLGRSARSGAYR
;
A
#
# COMPACT_ATOMS: atom_id res chain seq x y z
N MET A 1 -18.06 -22.15 13.78
CA MET A 1 -17.10 -21.25 14.48
C MET A 1 -15.82 -20.95 13.68
N THR A 2 -15.69 -21.39 12.42
CA THR A 2 -14.47 -21.23 11.60
C THR A 2 -14.34 -19.86 10.92
N ALA A 3 -15.42 -19.31 10.36
CA ALA A 3 -15.37 -18.07 9.57
C ALA A 3 -14.81 -16.84 10.35
N THR A 4 -15.12 -16.70 11.64
CA THR A 4 -14.63 -15.58 12.45
C THR A 4 -13.14 -15.72 12.81
N ALA A 5 -12.66 -16.95 13.01
CA ALA A 5 -11.26 -17.23 13.29
C ALA A 5 -10.39 -16.96 12.05
N ASP A 6 -10.88 -17.31 10.86
CA ASP A 6 -10.21 -17.04 9.59
C ASP A 6 -10.09 -15.54 9.30
N VAL A 7 -11.16 -14.76 9.55
CA VAL A 7 -11.13 -13.31 9.37
C VAL A 7 -10.16 -12.64 10.36
N SER A 8 -10.17 -13.04 11.63
CA SER A 8 -9.23 -12.51 12.62
C SER A 8 -7.77 -12.78 12.21
N ALA A 9 -7.49 -13.96 11.67
CA ALA A 9 -6.17 -14.30 11.14
C ALA A 9 -5.79 -13.43 9.93
N LEU A 10 -6.71 -13.22 8.99
CA LEU A 10 -6.50 -12.34 7.83
C LEU A 10 -6.23 -10.89 8.25
N MET A 11 -6.96 -10.36 9.24
CA MET A 11 -6.76 -8.99 9.72
C MET A 11 -5.41 -8.84 10.44
N LYS A 12 -5.01 -9.83 11.25
CA LYS A 12 -3.68 -9.85 11.88
C LYS A 12 -2.57 -9.91 10.83
N ARG A 13 -2.75 -10.71 9.78
CA ARG A 13 -1.83 -10.79 8.65
C ARG A 13 -1.70 -9.46 7.92
N LEU A 14 -2.83 -8.80 7.62
CA LEU A 14 -2.84 -7.48 6.99
C LEU A 14 -2.09 -6.45 7.84
N ARG A 15 -2.30 -6.47 9.16
CA ARG A 15 -1.59 -5.60 10.10
C ARG A 15 -0.07 -5.81 10.09
N ALA A 16 0.38 -7.07 10.10
CA ALA A 16 1.80 -7.40 10.04
C ALA A 16 2.43 -6.94 8.70
N GLN A 17 1.73 -7.17 7.58
CA GLN A 17 2.19 -6.70 6.27
C GLN A 17 2.27 -5.17 6.19
N LEU A 18 1.39 -4.45 6.91
CA LEU A 18 1.47 -2.99 7.02
C LEU A 18 2.68 -2.54 7.84
N ASP A 19 3.03 -3.24 8.93
CA ASP A 19 4.28 -2.97 9.67
C ASP A 19 5.50 -3.16 8.76
N ASP A 20 5.56 -4.26 8.03
CA ASP A 20 6.68 -4.57 7.14
C ASP A 20 6.82 -3.51 6.03
N ALA A 21 5.69 -3.09 5.44
CA ALA A 21 5.69 -2.04 4.44
C ALA A 21 6.12 -0.68 5.03
N LEU A 22 5.67 -0.32 6.25
CA LEU A 22 6.12 0.91 6.92
C LEU A 22 7.63 0.87 7.21
N ALA A 23 8.17 -0.26 7.63
CA ALA A 23 9.61 -0.44 7.84
C ALA A 23 10.40 -0.30 6.52
N LEU A 24 9.91 -0.88 5.42
CA LEU A 24 10.50 -0.73 4.09
C LEU A 24 10.45 0.72 3.59
N ALA A 25 9.35 1.44 3.82
CA ALA A 25 9.21 2.85 3.45
C ALA A 25 10.23 3.73 4.21
N ALA A 26 10.45 3.46 5.50
CA ALA A 26 11.46 4.16 6.29
C ALA A 26 12.89 3.87 5.78
N GLN A 27 13.18 2.64 5.36
CA GLN A 27 14.47 2.27 4.76
C GLN A 27 14.67 2.91 3.37
N HIS A 28 13.59 3.06 2.58
CA HIS A 28 13.59 3.79 1.29
C HIS A 28 13.99 5.25 1.48
N ALA A 29 13.45 5.92 2.50
CA ALA A 29 13.84 7.29 2.83
C ALA A 29 15.33 7.43 3.21
N GLY A 30 15.95 6.36 3.70
CA GLY A 30 17.39 6.29 4.01
C GLY A 30 18.29 5.94 2.82
N GLY A 31 17.73 5.76 1.62
CA GLY A 31 18.48 5.46 0.38
C GLY A 31 18.93 3.99 0.24
N ALA A 32 18.42 3.09 1.08
CA ALA A 32 18.88 1.70 1.15
C ALA A 32 17.98 0.68 0.44
N ALA A 33 16.84 1.09 -0.09
CA ALA A 33 15.78 0.13 -0.35
C ALA A 33 15.58 -0.24 -1.82
N ASP A 34 15.33 -1.52 -1.99
CA ASP A 34 14.99 -2.16 -3.24
C ASP A 34 13.57 -1.76 -3.66
N ALA A 35 13.45 -1.16 -4.85
CA ALA A 35 12.16 -0.79 -5.43
C ALA A 35 11.28 -2.03 -5.68
N GLN A 36 11.90 -3.18 -5.96
CA GLN A 36 11.19 -4.44 -6.15
C GLN A 36 10.56 -4.92 -4.84
N ALA A 37 11.30 -4.88 -3.73
CA ALA A 37 10.79 -5.25 -2.42
C ALA A 37 9.59 -4.39 -1.99
N TRP A 38 9.59 -3.10 -2.34
CA TRP A 38 8.45 -2.22 -2.12
C TRP A 38 7.22 -2.62 -2.94
N VAL A 39 7.40 -2.90 -4.23
CA VAL A 39 6.31 -3.35 -5.12
C VAL A 39 5.72 -4.67 -4.61
N ASP A 40 6.55 -5.62 -4.19
CA ASP A 40 6.12 -6.92 -3.68
C ASP A 40 5.33 -6.77 -2.37
N ALA A 41 5.75 -5.87 -1.47
CA ALA A 41 5.02 -5.55 -0.25
C ALA A 41 3.63 -4.95 -0.55
N CYS A 42 3.54 -4.02 -1.50
CA CYS A 42 2.27 -3.46 -1.95
C CYS A 42 1.35 -4.53 -2.58
N ALA A 43 1.90 -5.42 -3.40
CA ALA A 43 1.14 -6.52 -4.00
C ALA A 43 0.65 -7.53 -2.95
N ALA A 44 1.43 -7.78 -1.90
CA ALA A 44 1.01 -8.62 -0.78
C ALA A 44 -0.14 -7.97 0.03
N LEU A 45 -0.05 -6.67 0.31
CA LEU A 45 -1.12 -5.90 0.95
C LEU A 45 -2.42 -5.91 0.15
N ALA A 46 -2.33 -5.66 -1.17
CA ALA A 46 -3.50 -5.65 -2.05
C ALA A 46 -4.22 -7.00 -2.11
N ARG A 47 -3.46 -8.11 -2.07
CA ARG A 47 -4.03 -9.47 -2.04
C ARG A 47 -4.81 -9.71 -0.74
N THR A 48 -4.17 -9.51 0.40
CA THR A 48 -4.82 -9.72 1.71
C THR A 48 -6.03 -8.80 1.90
N ALA A 49 -5.95 -7.53 1.46
CA ALA A 49 -7.08 -6.60 1.50
C ALA A 49 -8.25 -7.06 0.61
N SER A 50 -7.96 -7.63 -0.56
CA SER A 50 -8.98 -8.16 -1.48
C SER A 50 -9.71 -9.37 -0.90
N GLU A 51 -8.99 -10.23 -0.18
CA GLU A 51 -9.55 -11.36 0.56
C GLU A 51 -10.46 -10.90 1.73
N LEU A 52 -10.13 -9.76 2.35
CA LEU A 52 -10.90 -9.17 3.46
C LEU A 52 -12.13 -8.36 3.01
N ARG A 53 -12.12 -7.84 1.77
CA ARG A 53 -13.19 -7.00 1.20
C ARG A 53 -14.60 -7.61 1.29
N PRO A 54 -14.87 -8.88 0.94
CA PRO A 54 -16.22 -9.43 1.06
C PRO A 54 -16.72 -9.43 2.51
N TRP A 55 -15.85 -9.71 3.48
CA TRP A 55 -16.19 -9.61 4.88
C TRP A 55 -16.49 -8.17 5.28
N LEU A 56 -15.63 -7.20 4.92
CA LEU A 56 -15.84 -5.77 5.22
C LEU A 56 -17.17 -5.24 4.66
N THR A 57 -17.56 -5.71 3.47
CA THR A 57 -18.80 -5.29 2.80
C THR A 57 -20.04 -5.86 3.51
N GLN A 58 -19.95 -7.08 4.03
CA GLN A 58 -21.02 -7.72 4.82
C GLN A 58 -21.05 -7.21 6.27
N ALA A 59 -19.88 -6.88 6.81
CA ALA A 59 -19.63 -6.39 8.16
C ALA A 59 -20.22 -4.99 8.41
N GLY A 60 -20.34 -4.14 7.39
CA GLY A 60 -20.86 -2.77 7.52
C GLY A 60 -22.27 -2.66 8.11
N ASN A 61 -23.05 -3.75 8.13
CA ASN A 61 -24.38 -3.81 8.73
C ASN A 61 -24.44 -4.55 10.08
N ILE A 62 -23.29 -4.98 10.63
CA ILE A 62 -23.22 -5.80 11.85
C ILE A 62 -22.42 -5.03 12.92
N ARG A 63 -22.99 -4.89 14.11
CA ARG A 63 -22.26 -4.33 15.26
C ARG A 63 -21.05 -5.22 15.58
N HIS A 64 -19.86 -4.69 15.38
CA HIS A 64 -18.60 -5.36 15.73
C HIS A 64 -18.40 -5.41 17.24
N ASP A 65 -17.69 -6.44 17.71
CA ASP A 65 -17.15 -6.42 19.05
C ASP A 65 -16.03 -5.36 19.16
N ASP A 66 -15.76 -4.90 20.39
CA ASP A 66 -14.77 -3.84 20.65
C ASP A 66 -13.36 -4.22 20.17
N THR A 67 -13.04 -5.51 20.16
CA THR A 67 -11.71 -6.00 19.76
C THR A 67 -11.51 -5.87 18.25
N THR A 68 -12.51 -6.26 17.45
CA THR A 68 -12.50 -6.13 15.99
C THR A 68 -12.54 -4.67 15.57
N ALA A 69 -13.33 -3.84 16.26
CA ALA A 69 -13.40 -2.40 16.01
C ALA A 69 -12.05 -1.71 16.24
N ARG A 70 -11.35 -2.03 17.33
CA ARG A 70 -9.99 -1.52 17.61
C ARG A 70 -8.99 -1.95 16.53
N LEU A 71 -9.07 -3.20 16.09
CA LEU A 71 -8.15 -3.73 15.08
C LEU A 71 -8.39 -3.11 13.69
N LEU A 72 -9.64 -2.85 13.33
CA LEU A 72 -9.99 -2.09 12.12
C LEU A 72 -9.47 -0.65 12.18
N SER A 73 -9.64 0.02 13.33
CA SER A 73 -9.13 1.38 13.53
C SER A 73 -7.60 1.43 13.39
N ASP A 74 -6.87 0.49 14.01
CA ASP A 74 -5.41 0.41 13.92
C ASP A 74 -4.96 0.20 12.48
N ILE A 75 -5.58 -0.75 11.76
CA ILE A 75 -5.32 -1.00 10.34
C ILE A 75 -5.57 0.28 9.51
N GLY A 76 -6.68 0.99 9.76
CA GLY A 76 -7.01 2.24 9.08
C GLY A 76 -5.96 3.33 9.29
N THR A 77 -5.53 3.55 10.53
CA THR A 77 -4.47 4.50 10.87
C THR A 77 -3.16 4.16 10.15
N ARG A 78 -2.78 2.88 10.14
CA ARG A 78 -1.53 2.42 9.48
C ARG A 78 -1.57 2.58 7.96
N MET A 79 -2.70 2.29 7.32
CA MET A 79 -2.88 2.56 5.89
C MET A 79 -2.73 4.05 5.58
N GLN A 80 -3.28 4.92 6.44
CA GLN A 80 -3.17 6.36 6.26
C GLN A 80 -1.72 6.84 6.40
N THR A 81 -0.99 6.35 7.41
CA THR A 81 0.44 6.63 7.56
C THR A 81 1.25 6.15 6.35
N LEU A 82 0.96 4.95 5.83
CA LEU A 82 1.63 4.42 4.65
C LEU A 82 1.39 5.32 3.42
N LEU A 83 0.15 5.80 3.23
CA LEU A 83 -0.20 6.72 2.13
C LEU A 83 0.54 8.05 2.24
N GLU A 84 0.64 8.61 3.45
CA GLU A 84 1.39 9.84 3.69
C GLU A 84 2.87 9.68 3.37
N LEU A 85 3.49 8.58 3.83
CA LEU A 85 4.90 8.27 3.53
C LEU A 85 5.13 8.05 2.04
N HIS A 86 4.23 7.31 1.37
CA HIS A 86 4.31 7.10 -0.07
C HIS A 86 4.25 8.42 -0.85
N THR A 87 3.34 9.32 -0.47
CA THR A 87 3.18 10.63 -1.12
C THR A 87 4.42 11.51 -0.93
N ARG A 88 5.01 11.49 0.28
CA ARG A 88 6.27 12.20 0.56
C ARG A 88 7.45 11.63 -0.23
N LEU A 89 7.57 10.30 -0.32
CA LEU A 89 8.58 9.64 -1.12
C LEU A 89 8.44 9.95 -2.61
N GLU A 90 7.21 9.94 -3.14
CA GLU A 90 6.95 10.29 -4.55
C GLU A 90 7.31 11.76 -4.85
N ALA A 91 7.00 12.69 -3.93
CA ALA A 91 7.39 14.09 -4.06
C ALA A 91 8.92 14.26 -4.04
N ALA A 92 9.61 13.60 -3.11
CA ALA A 92 11.07 13.63 -3.02
C ALA A 92 11.73 13.02 -4.27
N ASN A 93 11.18 11.93 -4.79
CA ASN A 93 11.69 11.27 -6.00
C ASN A 93 11.48 12.15 -7.24
N ARG A 94 10.30 12.78 -7.39
CA ARG A 94 10.05 13.77 -8.46
C ARG A 94 11.01 14.96 -8.37
N GLN A 95 11.27 15.45 -7.17
CA GLN A 95 12.22 16.54 -6.95
C GLN A 95 13.65 16.14 -7.29
N ALA A 96 14.12 14.97 -6.86
CA ALA A 96 15.44 14.44 -7.18
C ALA A 96 15.61 14.21 -8.70
N LEU A 97 14.59 13.67 -9.36
CA LEU A 97 14.58 13.51 -10.82
C LEU A 97 14.63 14.88 -11.54
N SER A 98 13.93 15.89 -11.04
CA SER A 98 13.98 17.25 -11.63
C SER A 98 15.33 17.94 -11.47
N GLN A 99 16.15 17.52 -10.49
CA GLN A 99 17.52 18.01 -10.30
C GLN A 99 18.53 17.25 -11.17
N LEU A 100 18.25 15.99 -11.50
CA LEU A 100 19.14 15.14 -12.30
C LEU A 100 18.87 15.20 -13.81
N LEU A 101 17.70 15.68 -14.22
CA LEU A 101 17.25 15.64 -15.61
C LEU A 101 16.80 17.03 -16.12
N PRO A 102 17.28 17.50 -17.29
CA PRO A 102 16.69 18.65 -17.97
C PRO A 102 15.21 18.37 -18.24
N GLN A 103 14.33 19.35 -18.01
CA GLN A 103 12.86 19.23 -17.98
C GLN A 103 12.23 18.45 -19.15
N ASP A 104 12.88 18.38 -20.31
CA ASP A 104 12.44 17.61 -21.48
C ASP A 104 12.38 16.09 -21.27
N THR A 105 13.29 15.50 -20.49
CA THR A 105 13.36 14.04 -20.31
C THR A 105 12.33 13.49 -19.33
N LEU A 106 11.89 14.31 -18.37
CA LEU A 106 10.79 13.99 -17.45
C LEU A 106 9.45 13.81 -18.19
N GLN A 107 9.19 14.62 -19.22
CA GLN A 107 8.00 14.46 -20.06
C GLN A 107 8.05 13.19 -20.91
N ALA A 108 9.23 12.79 -21.37
CA ALA A 108 9.43 11.53 -22.09
C ALA A 108 9.20 10.31 -21.18
N TYR A 109 9.68 10.34 -19.95
CA TYR A 109 9.45 9.26 -18.97
C TYR A 109 7.98 9.16 -18.56
N ALA A 110 7.31 10.30 -18.34
CA ALA A 110 5.87 10.34 -18.06
C ALA A 110 5.01 9.84 -19.23
N ARG A 111 5.47 10.00 -20.48
CA ARG A 111 4.83 9.42 -21.67
C ARG A 111 4.99 7.91 -21.72
N LEU A 112 6.17 7.37 -21.43
CA LEU A 112 6.43 5.93 -21.40
C LEU A 112 5.58 5.20 -20.34
N GLY A 113 5.45 5.75 -19.13
CA GLY A 113 4.60 5.19 -18.09
C GLY A 113 3.09 5.22 -18.43
N ARG A 114 2.66 6.20 -19.24
CA ARG A 114 1.26 6.31 -19.71
C ARG A 114 0.97 5.34 -20.87
N SER A 115 1.93 5.15 -21.78
CA SER A 115 1.85 4.20 -22.89
C SER A 115 1.88 2.74 -22.44
N ALA A 116 2.65 2.41 -21.39
CA ALA A 116 2.63 1.07 -20.78
C ALA A 116 1.27 0.72 -20.16
N ARG A 117 0.55 1.72 -19.64
CA ARG A 117 -0.79 1.54 -19.05
C ARG A 117 -1.89 1.44 -20.12
N SER A 118 -1.73 2.06 -21.28
CA SER A 118 -2.69 1.95 -22.40
C SER A 118 -2.49 0.71 -23.29
N GLY A 119 -1.36 0.02 -23.18
CA GLY A 119 -1.06 -1.21 -23.94
C GLY A 119 -1.67 -2.49 -23.37
N ALA A 120 -2.23 -2.46 -22.16
CA ALA A 120 -2.83 -3.62 -21.49
C ALA A 120 -4.33 -3.84 -21.83
N TYR A 121 -4.84 -3.17 -22.87
CA TYR A 121 -6.22 -3.32 -23.35
C TYR A 121 -6.22 -3.51 -24.88
N ARG A 122 -5.74 -4.67 -25.33
CA ARG A 122 -6.05 -5.24 -26.65
C ARG A 122 -6.12 -6.75 -26.53
#